data_AF-E6VAQ3-F1
#
_entry.id   AF-E6VAQ3-F1
#
_cell.length_a   1.000
_cell.length_b   1.000
_cell.length_c   1.000
_cell.angle_alpha   90.00
_cell.angle_beta   90.00
_cell.angle_gamma   90.00
#
_symmetry.space_group_name_H-M   'P 1'
#
loop_
_entity.id
_entity.type
_entity.pdbx_description
1 polymer ?
#
loop_
_entity_poly.entity_id
_entity_poly.type
_entity_poly.pdbx_seq_one_letter_code
_entity_poly.pdbx_strand_id
1 'polypeptide(L)'
;MAESARACTQSRNPPVSFDPAFPDIDTLAIQTCDDAENLNEILRAYTAFEKLIETGAPNDSEVLAPTRSELSALLGLLNEALVARIDAVNAVAGDMRRALQSGSIGGLLPSAT
;
A
#
# COMPACT_ATOMS: atom_id res chain seq x y z
N MET A 1 10.35 -61.07 -5.55
CA MET A 1 10.05 -60.87 -4.11
C MET A 1 9.88 -59.38 -3.87
N ALA A 2 8.98 -59.03 -2.95
CA ALA A 2 8.15 -57.83 -2.95
C ALA A 2 8.82 -56.50 -2.58
N GLU A 3 8.14 -55.45 -3.06
CA GLU A 3 8.17 -54.03 -2.73
C GLU A 3 8.28 -53.74 -1.21
N SER A 4 9.01 -52.69 -0.85
CA SER A 4 8.89 -52.07 0.48
C SER A 4 8.89 -50.56 0.34
N ALA A 5 7.67 -50.04 0.20
CA ALA A 5 7.31 -48.67 0.50
C ALA A 5 7.67 -48.35 1.96
N ARG A 6 8.38 -47.25 2.19
CA ARG A 6 8.32 -46.55 3.47
C ARG A 6 7.93 -45.11 3.24
N ALA A 7 6.68 -44.88 3.63
CA ALA A 7 5.93 -43.64 3.67
C ALA A 7 6.77 -42.49 4.22
N CYS A 8 6.81 -41.39 3.47
CA CYS A 8 7.08 -40.07 4.02
C CYS A 8 6.03 -39.76 5.08
N THR A 9 6.39 -39.88 6.36
CA THR A 9 5.69 -39.20 7.44
C THR A 9 6.01 -37.71 7.32
N GLN A 10 5.28 -37.04 6.43
CA GLN A 10 5.25 -35.59 6.34
C GLN A 10 4.61 -35.10 7.64
N SER A 11 5.45 -34.67 8.59
CA SER A 11 5.05 -33.98 9.80
C SER A 11 4.35 -32.69 9.37
N ARG A 12 3.04 -32.80 9.13
CA ARG A 12 2.17 -31.68 8.83
C ARG A 12 2.07 -30.89 10.13
N ASN A 13 2.90 -29.87 10.25
CA ASN A 13 2.68 -28.81 11.24
C ASN A 13 1.21 -28.38 11.13
N PRO A 14 0.47 -28.26 12.25
CA PRO A 14 -0.88 -27.76 12.19
C PRO A 14 -0.82 -26.34 11.59
N PRO A 15 -1.75 -25.97 10.69
CA PRO A 15 -1.84 -24.59 10.24
C PRO A 15 -2.06 -23.76 11.51
N VAL A 16 -1.12 -22.84 11.77
CA VAL A 16 -1.27 -21.84 12.82
C VAL A 16 -2.64 -21.21 12.60
N SER A 17 -3.49 -21.28 13.63
CA SER A 17 -4.83 -20.72 13.62
C SER A 17 -4.70 -19.22 13.37
N PHE A 18 -4.87 -18.81 12.12
CA PHE A 18 -4.99 -17.40 11.75
C PHE A 18 -6.27 -16.88 12.39
N ASP A 19 -6.10 -16.02 13.39
CA ASP A 19 -7.21 -15.25 13.95
C ASP A 19 -7.66 -14.27 12.86
N PRO A 20 -8.90 -14.34 12.34
CA PRO A 20 -9.37 -13.53 11.21
C PRO A 20 -9.48 -12.03 11.54
N ALA A 21 -9.17 -11.63 12.78
CA ALA A 21 -9.19 -10.25 13.23
C ALA A 21 -7.96 -9.43 12.79
N PHE A 22 -6.89 -10.05 12.29
CA PHE A 22 -5.67 -9.34 11.91
C PHE A 22 -5.19 -9.72 10.50
N PRO A 23 -4.99 -8.74 9.61
CA PRO A 23 -4.44 -8.99 8.28
C PRO A 23 -3.02 -9.53 8.39
N ASP A 24 -2.71 -10.54 7.57
CA ASP A 24 -1.39 -11.15 7.47
C ASP A 24 -0.34 -10.12 7.01
N ILE A 25 0.88 -10.23 7.54
CA ILE A 25 1.97 -9.27 7.29
C ILE A 25 2.31 -9.24 5.80
N ASP A 26 2.26 -10.38 5.12
CA ASP A 26 2.49 -10.47 3.68
C ASP A 26 1.43 -9.70 2.88
N THR A 27 0.17 -9.71 3.32
CA THR A 27 -0.92 -8.93 2.69
C THR A 27 -0.71 -7.44 2.89
N LEU A 28 -0.31 -7.02 4.10
CA LEU A 28 -0.01 -5.62 4.39
C LEU A 28 1.19 -5.10 3.60
N ALA A 29 2.21 -5.94 3.38
CA ALA A 29 3.37 -5.59 2.58
C ALA A 29 2.99 -5.36 1.11
N ILE A 30 2.14 -6.22 0.53
CA ILE A 30 1.60 -6.03 -0.82
C ILE A 30 0.81 -4.72 -0.91
N GLN A 31 -0.11 -4.48 0.04
CA GLN A 31 -0.90 -3.25 0.06
C GLN A 31 -0.01 -1.99 0.15
N THR A 32 1.06 -2.03 0.95
CA THR A 32 2.00 -0.91 1.06
C THR A 32 2.73 -0.65 -0.25
N CYS A 33 3.10 -1.70 -0.99
CA CYS A 33 3.70 -1.55 -2.32
C CYS A 33 2.71 -0.89 -3.30
N ASP A 34 1.46 -1.36 -3.33
CA ASP A 34 0.42 -0.79 -4.17
C ASP A 34 0.16 0.69 -3.83
N ASP A 35 0.10 1.03 -2.53
CA ASP A 35 -0.06 2.41 -2.06
C ASP A 35 1.13 3.29 -2.46
N ALA A 36 2.35 2.75 -2.44
CA ALA A 36 3.56 3.46 -2.86
C ALA A 36 3.63 3.70 -4.37
N GLU A 37 3.20 2.74 -5.19
CA GLU A 37 3.03 2.93 -6.64
C GLU A 37 1.99 4.02 -6.92
N ASN A 38 0.87 3.96 -6.22
CA ASN A 38 -0.22 4.92 -6.34
C ASN A 38 0.19 6.34 -5.91
N LEU A 39 1.09 6.47 -4.93
CA LEU A 39 1.68 7.76 -4.54
C LEU A 39 2.62 8.31 -5.63
N ASN A 40 3.37 7.46 -6.32
CA ASN A 40 4.21 7.86 -7.46
C ASN A 40 3.38 8.42 -8.62
N GLU A 41 2.19 7.86 -8.88
CA GLU A 41 1.28 8.39 -9.90
C GLU A 41 0.83 9.82 -9.58
N ILE A 42 0.50 10.08 -8.31
CA ILE A 42 0.17 11.44 -7.85
C ILE A 42 1.36 12.38 -8.06
N LEU A 43 2.56 11.98 -7.65
CA LEU A 43 3.74 12.82 -7.82
C LEU A 43 3.95 13.19 -9.30
N ARG A 44 3.80 12.22 -10.20
CA ARG A 44 3.85 12.46 -11.65
C ARG A 44 2.77 13.45 -12.11
N ALA A 45 1.57 13.37 -11.55
CA ALA A 45 0.50 14.29 -11.86
C ALA A 45 0.79 15.72 -11.37
N TYR A 46 1.35 15.90 -10.17
CA TYR A 46 1.83 17.21 -9.70
C TYR A 46 2.95 17.77 -10.58
N THR A 47 3.91 16.94 -11.01
CA THR A 47 4.96 17.38 -11.95
C THR A 47 4.39 17.78 -13.31
N ALA A 48 3.37 17.08 -13.81
CA ALA A 48 2.68 17.47 -15.04
C ALA A 48 1.91 18.79 -14.87
N PHE A 49 1.27 18.97 -13.72
CA PHE A 49 0.57 20.20 -13.35
C PHE A 49 1.51 21.41 -13.30
N GLU A 50 2.70 21.26 -12.71
CA GLU A 50 3.74 22.30 -12.68
C GLU A 50 4.15 22.74 -14.09
N LYS A 51 4.35 21.78 -15.01
CA LYS A 51 4.67 22.09 -16.41
C LYS A 51 3.55 22.86 -17.11
N LEU A 52 2.28 22.56 -16.82
CA LEU A 52 1.14 23.29 -17.39
C LEU A 52 1.11 24.76 -16.94
N ILE A 53 1.52 25.04 -15.71
CA ILE A 53 1.67 26.41 -15.19
C ILE A 53 2.83 27.12 -15.90
N GLU A 54 3.97 26.44 -16.04
CA GLU A 54 5.20 26.98 -16.63
C GLU A 54 5.04 27.27 -18.14
N THR A 55 4.20 26.51 -18.85
CA THR A 55 3.92 26.70 -20.29
C THR A 55 3.15 27.97 -20.66
N GLY A 56 2.89 28.88 -19.72
CA GLY A 56 2.20 30.16 -19.96
C GLY A 56 2.92 31.18 -20.85
N ALA A 57 4.04 30.83 -21.51
CA ALA A 57 4.67 31.68 -22.51
C ALA A 57 3.87 31.64 -23.83
N PRO A 58 3.60 32.80 -24.47
CA PRO A 58 2.83 32.84 -25.70
C PRO A 58 3.67 32.24 -26.82
N ASN A 59 3.48 30.95 -27.10
CA ASN A 59 3.87 30.40 -28.38
C ASN A 59 2.91 30.97 -29.42
N ASP A 60 3.41 31.33 -30.61
CA ASP A 60 2.67 31.93 -31.74
C ASP A 60 1.58 31.01 -32.36
N SER A 61 1.08 30.04 -31.60
CA SER A 61 0.05 29.07 -31.97
C SER A 61 -1.17 29.30 -31.08
N GLU A 62 -2.40 29.14 -31.63
CA GLU A 62 -3.69 29.24 -30.93
C GLU A 62 -3.91 28.16 -29.84
N VAL A 63 -2.86 27.74 -29.14
CA VAL A 63 -2.94 26.80 -28.04
C VAL A 63 -3.56 27.53 -26.86
N LEU A 64 -4.83 27.25 -26.60
CA LEU A 64 -5.56 27.72 -25.44
C LEU A 64 -4.77 27.36 -24.17
N ALA A 65 -4.24 28.38 -23.48
CA ALA A 65 -3.62 28.21 -22.18
C ALA A 65 -4.69 27.83 -21.15
N PRO A 66 -4.42 26.90 -20.22
CA PRO A 66 -5.38 26.53 -19.19
C PRO A 66 -5.70 27.73 -18.30
N THR A 67 -6.98 27.89 -17.99
CA THR A 67 -7.44 28.98 -17.12
C THR A 67 -7.03 28.72 -15.67
N ARG A 68 -6.93 29.79 -14.88
CA ARG A 68 -6.68 29.68 -13.44
C ARG A 68 -7.73 28.82 -12.71
N SER A 69 -8.98 28.83 -13.19
CA SER A 69 -10.06 28.02 -12.61
C SER A 69 -9.86 26.53 -12.90
N GLU A 70 -9.49 26.17 -14.13
CA GLU A 70 -9.18 24.79 -14.51
C GLU A 70 -7.96 24.26 -13.74
N LEU A 71 -6.91 25.08 -13.62
CA LEU A 71 -5.73 24.74 -12.82
C LEU A 71 -6.10 24.55 -11.34
N SER A 72 -6.92 25.43 -10.77
CA SER A 72 -7.35 25.32 -9.38
C SER A 72 -8.21 24.07 -9.13
N ALA A 73 -9.09 23.70 -10.07
CA ALA A 73 -9.90 22.50 -9.96
C ALA A 73 -9.04 21.23 -10.03
N LEU A 74 -8.08 21.19 -10.95
CA LEU A 74 -7.15 20.07 -11.09
C LEU A 74 -6.27 19.92 -9.83
N LEU A 75 -5.74 21.01 -9.29
CA LEU A 75 -5.00 20.99 -8.03
C LEU A 75 -5.85 20.48 -6.85
N GLY A 76 -7.14 20.86 -6.81
CA GLY A 76 -8.08 20.36 -5.82
C GLY A 76 -8.21 18.83 -5.85
N LEU A 77 -8.43 18.26 -7.03
CA LEU A 77 -8.51 16.82 -7.23
C LEU A 77 -7.23 16.09 -6.82
N LEU A 78 -6.07 16.65 -7.17
CA LEU A 78 -4.77 16.08 -6.77
C LEU A 78 -4.59 16.08 -5.25
N ASN A 79 -5.00 17.16 -4.57
CA ASN A 79 -4.92 17.26 -3.12
C ASN A 79 -5.85 16.24 -2.44
N GLU A 80 -7.09 16.09 -2.91
CA GLU A 80 -8.02 15.09 -2.38
C GLU A 80 -7.46 13.66 -2.53
N ALA A 81 -6.93 13.36 -3.71
CA ALA A 81 -6.31 12.08 -4.01
C ALA A 81 -5.08 11.79 -3.11
N LEU A 82 -4.29 12.81 -2.81
CA LEU A 82 -3.12 12.71 -1.93
C LEU A 82 -3.51 12.45 -0.47
N VAL A 83 -4.50 13.18 0.03
CA VAL A 83 -5.04 12.98 1.40
C VAL A 83 -5.55 11.55 1.57
N ALA A 84 -6.34 11.05 0.63
CA ALA A 84 -6.88 9.69 0.69
C ALA A 84 -5.77 8.61 0.76
N ARG A 85 -4.65 8.81 0.06
CA ARG A 85 -3.52 7.87 0.09
C ARG A 85 -2.70 7.97 1.37
N ILE A 86 -2.53 9.18 1.92
CA ILE A 86 -1.90 9.35 3.24
C ILE A 86 -2.70 8.59 4.30
N ASP A 87 -4.04 8.70 4.26
CA ASP A 87 -4.92 7.99 5.18
C ASP A 87 -4.81 6.46 5.02
N ALA A 88 -4.75 5.96 3.78
CA ALA A 88 -4.55 4.54 3.49
C ALA A 88 -3.21 4.02 4.04
N VAL A 89 -2.10 4.70 3.75
CA VAL A 89 -0.77 4.34 4.26
C VAL A 89 -0.73 4.36 5.79
N ASN A 90 -1.35 5.35 6.42
CA ASN A 90 -1.44 5.42 7.89
C ASN A 90 -2.26 4.27 8.48
N ALA A 91 -3.34 3.86 7.81
CA ALA A 91 -4.14 2.71 8.23
C ALA A 91 -3.31 1.41 8.17
N VAL A 92 -2.65 1.15 7.03
CA VAL A 92 -1.80 -0.03 6.82
C VAL A 92 -0.63 -0.06 7.81
N ALA A 93 0.03 1.07 8.04
CA ALA A 93 1.10 1.16 9.06
C ALA A 93 0.58 0.89 10.48
N GLY A 94 -0.65 1.32 10.79
CA GLY A 94 -1.34 1.00 12.03
C GLY A 94 -1.63 -0.49 12.18
N ASP A 95 -2.08 -1.13 11.10
CA ASP A 95 -2.34 -2.58 11.06
C ASP A 95 -1.06 -3.40 11.20
N MET A 96 0.02 -3.03 10.50
CA MET A 96 1.33 -3.69 10.64
C MET A 96 1.83 -3.60 12.08
N ARG A 97 1.70 -2.43 12.72
CA ARG A 97 2.10 -2.26 14.13
C ARG A 97 1.28 -3.17 15.04
N ARG A 98 -0.04 -3.27 14.83
CA ARG A 98 -0.92 -4.16 15.59
C ARG A 98 -0.56 -5.63 15.40
N ALA A 99 -0.32 -6.07 14.17
CA ALA A 99 0.06 -7.44 13.83
C ALA A 99 1.42 -7.82 14.45
N LEU A 100 2.39 -6.91 14.43
CA LEU A 100 3.69 -7.13 15.08
C LEU A 100 3.57 -7.18 16.61
N GLN A 101 2.70 -6.36 17.20
CA GLN A 101 2.43 -6.41 18.64
C GLN A 101 1.74 -7.72 19.02
N SER A 102 0.69 -8.16 18.31
CA SER A 102 0.00 -9.42 18.61
C SER A 102 0.90 -10.65 18.43
N GLY A 103 1.75 -10.68 17.39
CA GLY A 103 2.76 -11.72 17.20
C GLY A 103 3.83 -11.73 18.30
N SER A 104 4.21 -10.55 18.82
CA SER A 104 5.18 -10.45 19.92
C SER A 104 4.61 -10.81 21.29
N ILE A 105 3.30 -10.62 21.52
CA ILE A 105 2.63 -10.96 22.79
C ILE A 105 2.32 -12.47 22.87
N GLY A 106 2.12 -13.14 21.73
CA GLY A 106 1.92 -14.60 21.66
C GLY A 106 3.16 -15.44 22.03
N GLY A 107 4.36 -14.86 21.97
CA GLY A 107 5.63 -15.52 22.35
C GLY A 107 5.99 -15.45 23.84
N LEU A 108 5.16 -14.80 24.66
CA LEU A 108 5.46 -14.48 26.08
C LEU A 108 4.58 -15.21 27.09
N LEU A 109 3.87 -16.28 26.69
CA LEU A 109 3.27 -17.21 27.66
C LEU A 109 4.36 -18.09 28.28
N PRO A 110 4.64 -17.99 29.60
CA PRO A 110 5.58 -18.89 30.23
C PRO A 110 4.94 -20.28 30.32
N SER A 111 5.60 -21.30 29.77
CA SER A 111 5.29 -22.69 30.07
C SER A 111 5.47 -22.91 31.57
N ALA A 112 4.37 -22.86 32.31
CA ALA A 112 4.32 -23.24 33.71
C ALA A 112 3.85 -24.70 33.83
N THR A 113 4.65 -25.42 34.62
CA THR A 113 4.50 -26.78 35.18
C THR A 113 4.66 -27.97 34.25
#